data_AF-K9P8M0-F1
#
_entry.id   AF-K9P8M0-F1
#
_cell.length_a   1.000
_cell.length_b   1.000
_cell.length_c   1.000
_cell.angle_alpha   90.00
_cell.angle_beta   90.00
_cell.angle_gamma   90.00
#
_symmetry.space_group_name_H-M   'P 1'
#
loop_
_entity.id
_entity.type
_entity.pdbx_description
1 polymer ?
#
loop_
_entity_poly.entity_id
_entity_poly.type
_entity_poly.pdbx_seq_one_letter_code
_entity_poly.pdbx_strand_id
1 'polypeptide(L)'
;MKVERNSDPLVRRSQRVLLMVHELHKLGYQRLRIAPGMSPSGMHWRCSVTHVGNIQRMHGAMMCDFDDAAHYTTGQDNNYFGWEDAQKDTARQLASKFLERFPTISQLGQGADWPYAGWYVQMLGFAERGVLPVAYADWYGEPDPGCMLTTAGFHSGLPMPPPVEGIPGAGPVTSEDGEGGSTGQRK
;
A
#
# COMPACT_ATOMS: atom_id res chain seq x y z
N MET A 1 -27.56 -7.98 8.71
CA MET A 1 -27.40 -7.14 7.50
C MET A 1 -26.61 -7.95 6.47
N LYS A 2 -27.18 -8.29 5.32
CA LYS A 2 -26.40 -8.87 4.22
C LYS A 2 -25.65 -7.70 3.57
N VAL A 3 -24.32 -7.68 3.71
CA VAL A 3 -23.50 -6.81 2.87
C VAL A 3 -23.68 -7.32 1.44
N GLU A 4 -24.37 -6.55 0.60
CA GLU A 4 -24.46 -6.87 -0.82
C GLU A 4 -23.05 -6.87 -1.39
N ARG A 5 -22.68 -7.97 -2.06
CA ARG A 5 -21.39 -8.03 -2.76
C ARG A 5 -21.43 -6.98 -3.87
N ASN A 6 -20.46 -6.07 -3.88
CA ASN A 6 -20.32 -5.10 -4.96
C ASN A 6 -20.31 -5.84 -6.31
N SER A 7 -21.22 -5.46 -7.21
CA SER A 7 -21.39 -6.10 -8.52
C SER A 7 -20.26 -5.76 -9.49
N ASP A 8 -19.48 -4.71 -9.22
CA ASP A 8 -18.36 -4.30 -10.06
C ASP A 8 -17.23 -5.36 -10.02
N PRO A 9 -16.91 -6.00 -11.16
CA PRO A 9 -15.83 -6.96 -11.25
C PRO A 9 -14.47 -6.38 -10.86
N LEU A 10 -14.21 -5.10 -11.16
CA LEU A 10 -12.93 -4.45 -10.85
C LEU A 10 -12.75 -4.36 -9.33
N VAL A 11 -13.76 -3.84 -8.63
CA VAL A 11 -13.76 -3.76 -7.17
C VAL A 11 -13.57 -5.14 -6.55
N ARG A 12 -14.32 -6.15 -7.01
CA ARG A 12 -14.22 -7.52 -6.48
C ARG A 12 -12.83 -8.12 -6.64
N ARG A 13 -12.16 -7.86 -7.76
CA ARG A 13 -10.80 -8.36 -8.03
C ARG A 13 -9.76 -7.61 -7.20
N SER A 14 -9.88 -6.30 -7.07
CA SER A 14 -9.04 -5.51 -6.19
C SER A 14 -9.17 -5.98 -4.73
N GLN A 15 -10.41 -6.15 -4.25
CA GLN A 15 -10.69 -6.71 -2.93
C GLN A 15 -10.05 -8.09 -2.74
N ARG A 16 -10.03 -8.95 -3.77
CA ARG A 16 -9.39 -10.27 -3.69
C ARG A 16 -7.89 -10.16 -3.38
N VAL A 17 -7.18 -9.22 -4.00
CA VAL A 17 -5.75 -8.97 -3.74
C VAL A 17 -5.54 -8.42 -2.33
N LEU A 18 -6.36 -7.45 -1.91
CA LEU A 18 -6.26 -6.87 -0.57
C LEU A 18 -6.52 -7.92 0.53
N LEU A 19 -7.56 -8.74 0.34
CA LEU A 19 -7.87 -9.84 1.26
C LEU A 19 -6.77 -10.91 1.28
N MET A 20 -6.07 -11.14 0.16
CA MET A 20 -4.93 -12.06 0.13
C MET A 20 -3.81 -11.58 1.04
N VAL A 21 -3.44 -10.29 0.97
CA VAL A 21 -2.42 -9.72 1.86
C VAL A 21 -2.88 -9.77 3.32
N HIS A 22 -4.17 -9.59 3.58
CA HIS A 22 -4.71 -9.75 4.93
C HIS A 22 -4.65 -11.21 5.44
N GLU A 23 -4.84 -12.22 4.59
CA GLU A 23 -4.55 -13.61 4.97
C GLU A 23 -3.07 -13.79 5.32
N LEU A 24 -2.14 -13.16 4.59
CA LEU A 24 -0.71 -13.19 4.92
C LEU A 24 -0.42 -12.49 6.26
N HIS A 25 -1.06 -11.35 6.56
CA HIS A 25 -0.93 -10.67 7.85
C HIS A 25 -1.37 -11.55 9.02
N LYS A 26 -2.44 -12.34 8.85
CA LYS A 26 -2.90 -13.32 9.86
C LYS A 26 -1.91 -14.46 10.08
N LEU A 27 -1.09 -14.78 9.08
CA LEU A 27 -0.03 -15.78 9.15
C LEU A 27 1.30 -15.23 9.70
N GLY A 28 1.36 -13.94 10.09
CA GLY A 28 2.57 -13.32 10.67
C GLY A 28 3.43 -12.55 9.67
N TYR A 29 2.93 -12.26 8.47
CA TYR A 29 3.62 -11.49 7.45
C TYR A 29 3.17 -10.01 7.43
N GLN A 30 3.08 -9.39 8.60
CA GLN A 30 2.51 -8.03 8.76
C GLN A 30 3.44 -6.93 8.21
N ARG A 31 4.71 -7.26 7.95
CA ARG A 31 5.67 -6.37 7.29
C ARG A 31 5.57 -6.40 5.76
N LEU A 32 4.61 -7.15 5.20
CA LEU A 32 4.19 -6.96 3.80
C LEU A 32 3.37 -5.68 3.67
N ARG A 33 3.58 -4.98 2.56
CA ARG A 33 3.02 -3.68 2.24
C ARG A 33 2.32 -3.73 0.89
N ILE A 34 1.25 -2.96 0.77
CA ILE A 34 0.66 -2.65 -0.54
C ILE A 34 1.12 -1.28 -1.00
N ALA A 35 1.36 -1.16 -2.30
CA ALA A 35 1.50 0.10 -3.00
C ALA A 35 0.41 0.16 -4.10
N PRO A 36 -0.80 0.64 -3.75
CA PRO A 36 -1.90 0.72 -4.68
C PRO A 36 -1.82 1.99 -5.52
N GLY A 37 -2.32 1.95 -6.74
CA GLY A 37 -2.30 3.11 -7.62
C GLY A 37 -3.33 3.00 -8.74
N MET A 38 -3.34 3.98 -9.63
CA MET A 38 -4.15 3.96 -10.84
C MET A 38 -3.26 4.01 -12.09
N SER A 39 -3.70 3.38 -13.18
CA SER A 39 -3.02 3.44 -14.49
C SER A 39 -3.20 4.79 -15.20
N PRO A 40 -2.22 5.33 -15.97
CA PRO A 40 -2.29 6.58 -16.77
C PRO A 40 -3.66 6.98 -17.33
N SER A 41 -4.43 6.02 -17.81
CA SER A 41 -5.76 6.21 -18.39
C SER A 41 -6.91 6.39 -17.37
N GLY A 42 -6.66 6.21 -16.07
CA GLY A 42 -7.68 6.07 -15.03
C GLY A 42 -8.49 4.77 -15.05
N MET A 43 -8.23 3.86 -16.00
CA MET A 43 -9.11 2.70 -16.23
C MET A 43 -8.82 1.48 -15.36
N HIS A 44 -7.59 1.35 -14.87
CA HIS A 44 -7.16 0.19 -14.11
C HIS A 44 -6.62 0.58 -12.74
N TRP A 45 -7.16 -0.07 -11.72
CA TRP A 45 -6.57 -0.06 -10.40
C TRP A 45 -5.38 -1.03 -10.37
N ARG A 46 -4.29 -0.59 -9.76
CA ARG A 46 -3.03 -1.32 -9.66
C ARG A 46 -2.72 -1.54 -8.20
N CYS A 47 -2.06 -2.64 -7.90
CA CYS A 47 -1.53 -2.91 -6.58
C CYS A 47 -0.28 -3.74 -6.66
N SER A 48 0.79 -3.20 -6.11
CA SER A 48 2.02 -3.92 -5.90
C SER A 48 2.05 -4.41 -4.46
N VAL A 49 2.48 -5.66 -4.24
CA VAL A 49 2.72 -6.22 -2.92
C VAL A 49 4.23 -6.36 -2.76
N THR A 50 4.78 -5.73 -1.71
CA THR A 50 6.21 -5.72 -1.42
C THR A 50 6.44 -5.84 0.09
N HIS A 51 7.69 -5.75 0.53
CA HIS A 51 8.06 -5.73 1.94
C HIS A 51 8.31 -4.31 2.45
N VAL A 52 8.28 -4.12 3.77
CA VAL A 52 8.44 -2.82 4.43
C VAL A 52 9.73 -2.08 4.08
N GLY A 53 10.79 -2.80 3.68
CA GLY A 53 12.06 -2.19 3.27
C GLY A 53 12.01 -1.48 1.92
N ASN A 54 11.01 -1.78 1.10
CA ASN A 54 10.80 -1.18 -0.22
C ASN A 54 9.65 -0.14 -0.22
N ILE A 55 9.36 0.49 0.93
CA ILE A 55 8.36 1.55 1.06
C ILE A 55 9.01 2.87 1.48
N GLN A 56 8.55 3.96 0.88
CA GLN A 56 8.94 5.31 1.27
C GLN A 56 8.52 5.60 2.71
N ARG A 57 9.50 5.97 3.54
CA ARG A 57 9.34 6.12 5.00
C ARG A 57 8.19 7.05 5.40
N MET A 58 8.01 8.15 4.66
CA MET A 58 7.05 9.20 5.00
C MET A 58 5.64 8.98 4.43
N HIS A 59 5.45 8.03 3.50
CA HIS A 59 4.14 7.80 2.85
C HIS A 59 3.51 6.45 3.23
N GLY A 60 4.30 5.42 3.56
CA GLY A 60 3.79 4.12 4.02
C GLY A 60 3.04 3.26 2.98
N ALA A 61 2.80 3.78 1.77
CA ALA A 61 2.15 3.07 0.66
C ALA A 61 2.73 3.42 -0.73
N MET A 62 3.84 4.15 -0.80
CA MET A 62 4.59 4.35 -2.06
C MET A 62 5.85 3.48 -2.02
N MET A 63 6.12 2.77 -3.12
CA MET A 63 7.32 1.93 -3.25
C MET A 63 8.56 2.74 -3.65
N CYS A 64 9.74 2.23 -3.30
CA CYS A 64 11.02 2.83 -3.69
C CYS A 64 11.56 2.23 -4.98
N ASP A 65 11.46 0.92 -5.13
CA ASP A 65 11.88 0.12 -6.27
C ASP A 65 10.65 -0.62 -6.84
N PHE A 66 10.42 -0.46 -8.13
CA PHE A 66 9.29 -1.13 -8.79
C PHE A 66 9.58 -2.62 -8.97
N ASP A 67 10.83 -3.02 -9.24
CA ASP A 67 11.15 -4.40 -9.59
C ASP A 67 11.15 -5.35 -8.38
N ASP A 68 11.26 -4.81 -7.17
CA ASP A 68 11.17 -5.56 -5.90
C ASP A 68 9.74 -5.63 -5.36
N ALA A 69 8.80 -6.02 -6.22
CA ALA A 69 7.40 -6.18 -5.87
C ALA A 69 6.66 -7.19 -6.77
N ALA A 70 5.57 -7.73 -6.24
CA ALA A 70 4.61 -8.50 -7.03
C ALA A 70 3.49 -7.56 -7.52
N HIS A 71 3.37 -7.38 -8.83
CA HIS A 71 2.40 -6.43 -9.41
C HIS A 71 1.11 -7.09 -9.87
N TYR A 72 0.00 -6.44 -9.55
CA TYR A 72 -1.30 -6.75 -10.11
C TYR A 72 -1.96 -5.48 -10.68
N THR A 73 -2.68 -5.64 -11.79
CA THR A 73 -3.58 -4.60 -12.33
C THR A 73 -4.92 -5.23 -12.66
N THR A 74 -6.02 -4.49 -12.46
CA THR A 74 -7.34 -4.98 -12.82
C THR A 74 -7.51 -5.26 -14.33
N GLY A 75 -6.61 -4.73 -15.16
CA GLY A 75 -6.49 -5.09 -16.59
C GLY A 75 -6.03 -6.54 -16.85
N GLN A 76 -5.52 -7.25 -15.84
CA GLN A 76 -5.18 -8.68 -15.92
C GLN A 76 -6.37 -9.59 -15.53
N ASP A 77 -7.56 -9.03 -15.33
CA ASP A 77 -8.73 -9.75 -14.83
C ASP A 77 -8.42 -10.54 -13.55
N ASN A 78 -8.61 -11.87 -13.56
CA ASN A 78 -8.32 -12.75 -12.43
C ASN A 78 -6.94 -13.43 -12.55
N ASN A 79 -6.09 -13.02 -13.48
CA ASN A 79 -4.72 -13.53 -13.61
C ASN A 79 -3.80 -12.79 -12.64
N TYR A 80 -4.04 -13.00 -11.33
CA TYR A 80 -3.35 -12.28 -10.26
C TYR A 80 -1.83 -12.46 -10.37
N PHE A 81 -1.07 -11.37 -10.41
CA PHE A 81 0.39 -11.39 -10.56
C PHE A 81 0.89 -12.15 -11.81
N GLY A 82 0.06 -12.21 -12.85
CA GLY A 82 0.35 -12.99 -14.07
C GLY A 82 0.09 -14.49 -13.92
N TRP A 83 -0.52 -14.94 -12.83
CA TRP A 83 -0.80 -16.36 -12.59
C TRP A 83 -2.05 -16.81 -13.37
N GLU A 84 -1.83 -17.66 -14.37
CA GLU A 84 -2.89 -18.25 -15.20
C GLU A 84 -3.61 -19.43 -14.54
N ASP A 85 -3.23 -19.82 -13.33
CA ASP A 85 -3.82 -20.94 -12.59
C ASP A 85 -4.59 -20.50 -11.34
N ALA A 86 -4.82 -19.19 -11.19
CA ALA A 86 -5.35 -18.58 -9.97
C ALA A 86 -6.74 -17.95 -10.13
N GLN A 87 -7.41 -18.11 -11.28
CA GLN A 87 -8.62 -17.31 -11.59
C GLN A 87 -9.81 -17.59 -10.67
N LYS A 88 -9.85 -18.78 -10.08
CA LYS A 88 -10.92 -19.22 -9.17
C LYS A 88 -10.48 -19.22 -7.71
N ASP A 89 -9.24 -18.81 -7.43
CA ASP A 89 -8.68 -18.90 -6.10
C ASP A 89 -9.36 -17.95 -5.12
N THR A 90 -9.53 -18.47 -3.90
CA THR A 90 -9.87 -17.65 -2.75
C THR A 90 -8.66 -16.81 -2.31
N ALA A 91 -8.90 -15.77 -1.52
CA ALA A 91 -7.82 -14.95 -0.95
C ALA A 91 -6.78 -15.79 -0.19
N ARG A 92 -7.23 -16.85 0.51
CA ARG A 92 -6.36 -17.77 1.23
C ARG A 92 -5.48 -18.63 0.30
N GLN A 93 -6.06 -19.14 -0.78
CA GLN A 93 -5.29 -19.90 -1.78
C GLN A 93 -4.26 -19.01 -2.49
N LEU A 94 -4.63 -17.76 -2.81
CA LEU A 94 -3.68 -16.80 -3.34
C LEU A 94 -2.55 -16.50 -2.35
N ALA A 95 -2.85 -16.41 -1.06
CA ALA A 95 -1.84 -16.19 -0.02
C ALA A 95 -0.84 -17.36 0.03
N SER A 96 -1.34 -18.61 -0.01
CA SER A 96 -0.47 -19.79 -0.12
C SER A 96 0.43 -19.75 -1.36
N LYS A 97 -0.12 -19.41 -2.54
CA LYS A 97 0.66 -19.26 -3.77
C LYS A 97 1.66 -18.11 -3.68
N PHE A 98 1.32 -17.02 -2.99
CA PHE A 98 2.22 -15.88 -2.81
C PHE A 98 3.48 -16.29 -2.03
N LEU A 99 3.31 -17.03 -0.94
CA LEU A 99 4.43 -17.55 -0.15
C LEU A 99 5.34 -18.49 -0.95
N GLU A 100 4.75 -19.31 -1.84
CA GLU A 100 5.48 -20.23 -2.70
C GLU A 100 6.25 -19.51 -3.83
N ARG A 101 5.60 -18.54 -4.48
CA ARG A 101 6.10 -17.92 -5.73
C ARG A 101 6.92 -16.66 -5.52
N PHE A 102 6.73 -15.98 -4.39
CA PHE A 102 7.50 -14.80 -4.00
C PHE A 102 8.19 -15.03 -2.64
N PRO A 103 9.08 -16.04 -2.54
CA PRO A 103 9.68 -16.41 -1.25
C PRO A 103 10.54 -15.30 -0.66
N THR A 104 11.27 -14.54 -1.50
CA THR A 104 12.11 -13.41 -1.05
C THR A 104 11.28 -12.29 -0.43
N ILE A 105 10.24 -11.82 -1.14
CA ILE A 105 9.32 -10.78 -0.63
C ILE A 105 8.66 -11.27 0.66
N SER A 106 8.22 -12.53 0.68
CA SER A 106 7.56 -13.13 1.85
C SER A 106 8.49 -13.21 3.05
N GLN A 107 9.75 -13.61 2.86
CA GLN A 107 10.75 -13.66 3.93
C GLN A 107 11.00 -12.27 4.51
N LEU A 108 11.15 -11.25 3.67
CA LEU A 108 11.37 -9.86 4.10
C LEU A 108 10.12 -9.23 4.74
N GLY A 109 8.94 -9.75 4.39
CA GLY A 109 7.65 -9.36 4.96
C GLY A 109 7.28 -10.09 6.24
N GLN A 110 8.08 -11.05 6.70
CA GLN A 110 7.81 -11.80 7.93
C GLN A 110 8.09 -10.94 9.17
N GLY A 111 7.16 -10.97 10.13
CA GLY A 111 7.29 -10.27 11.41
C GLY A 111 6.03 -9.48 11.75
N ALA A 112 5.92 -9.11 13.03
CA ALA A 112 4.82 -8.34 13.53
C ALA A 112 4.95 -6.85 13.15
N ASP A 113 3.81 -6.25 12.83
CA ASP A 113 3.62 -4.83 12.55
C ASP A 113 2.16 -4.50 12.81
N TRP A 114 1.84 -4.37 14.09
CA TRP A 114 0.48 -4.12 14.55
C TRP A 114 -0.09 -2.78 14.10
N PRO A 115 0.69 -1.67 14.06
CA PRO A 115 0.19 -0.41 13.51
C PRO A 115 -0.27 -0.56 12.06
N TYR A 116 0.56 -1.16 11.20
CA TYR A 116 0.19 -1.33 9.80
C TYR A 116 -0.96 -2.33 9.63
N ALA A 117 -0.94 -3.45 10.36
CA ALA A 117 -2.03 -4.43 10.31
C ALA A 117 -3.38 -3.83 10.76
N GLY A 118 -3.37 -2.98 11.80
CA GLY A 118 -4.55 -2.25 12.26
C GLY A 118 -5.09 -1.28 11.21
N TRP A 119 -4.20 -0.47 10.62
CA TRP A 119 -4.54 0.40 9.50
C TRP A 119 -5.09 -0.40 8.30
N TYR A 120 -4.49 -1.56 8.00
CA TYR A 120 -4.88 -2.41 6.88
C TYR A 120 -6.33 -2.90 7.04
N VAL A 121 -6.73 -3.29 8.25
CA VAL A 121 -8.11 -3.70 8.55
C VAL A 121 -9.08 -2.52 8.37
N GLN A 122 -8.71 -1.31 8.79
CA GLN A 122 -9.51 -0.12 8.54
C GLN A 122 -9.68 0.13 7.04
N MET A 123 -8.58 0.08 6.27
CA MET A 123 -8.57 0.23 4.82
C MET A 123 -9.45 -0.84 4.13
N LEU A 124 -9.42 -2.09 4.60
CA LEU A 124 -10.32 -3.13 4.09
C LEU A 124 -11.80 -2.77 4.27
N GLY A 125 -12.17 -2.14 5.39
CA GLY A 125 -13.54 -1.65 5.59
C GLY A 125 -13.97 -0.62 4.52
N PHE A 126 -13.04 0.22 4.04
CA PHE A 126 -13.29 1.10 2.89
C PHE A 126 -13.42 0.31 1.59
N ALA A 127 -12.50 -0.63 1.36
CA ALA A 127 -12.52 -1.46 0.16
C ALA A 127 -13.81 -2.28 0.05
N GLU A 128 -14.36 -2.79 1.16
CA GLU A 128 -15.65 -3.49 1.23
C GLU A 128 -16.82 -2.64 0.71
N ARG A 129 -16.75 -1.32 0.90
CA ARG A 129 -17.73 -0.34 0.38
C ARG A 129 -17.44 0.11 -1.07
N GLY A 130 -16.44 -0.49 -1.73
CA GLY A 130 -16.02 -0.13 -3.08
C GLY A 130 -15.07 1.07 -3.17
N VAL A 131 -14.56 1.55 -2.03
CA VAL A 131 -13.61 2.67 -1.98
C VAL A 131 -12.19 2.09 -1.86
N LEU A 132 -11.46 2.09 -2.96
CA LEU A 132 -10.12 1.47 -3.03
C LEU A 132 -9.03 2.50 -2.73
N PRO A 133 -7.97 2.14 -2.00
CA PRO A 133 -6.84 3.03 -1.75
C PRO A 133 -6.07 3.34 -3.04
N VAL A 134 -5.49 4.53 -3.15
CA VAL A 134 -4.66 4.98 -4.27
C VAL A 134 -3.49 5.77 -3.69
N ALA A 135 -2.27 5.23 -3.72
CA ALA A 135 -1.08 5.91 -3.23
C ALA A 135 -0.37 6.71 -4.34
N TYR A 136 -0.56 6.33 -5.60
CA TYR A 136 0.03 7.03 -6.73
C TYR A 136 -0.87 6.97 -7.97
N ALA A 137 -0.83 8.04 -8.77
CA ALA A 137 -1.49 8.16 -10.06
C ALA A 137 -0.93 9.36 -10.82
N ASP A 138 -0.81 9.28 -12.15
CA ASP A 138 -0.01 10.22 -12.96
C ASP A 138 -0.70 11.58 -13.23
N TRP A 139 -1.96 11.76 -12.79
CA TRP A 139 -2.79 12.94 -13.11
C TRP A 139 -3.40 13.64 -11.88
N TYR A 140 -2.98 13.30 -10.66
CA TYR A 140 -3.53 13.94 -9.45
C TYR A 140 -2.68 15.13 -8.97
N GLY A 141 -3.37 16.11 -8.37
CA GLY A 141 -2.79 17.32 -7.78
C GLY A 141 -2.07 17.05 -6.46
N GLU A 142 -1.83 18.12 -5.68
CA GLU A 142 -1.05 18.03 -4.44
C GLU A 142 -1.65 17.02 -3.45
N PRO A 143 -0.83 16.10 -2.90
CA PRO A 143 -1.30 15.09 -1.95
C PRO A 143 -1.74 15.72 -0.63
N ASP A 144 -2.82 15.20 -0.04
CA ASP A 144 -3.21 15.53 1.34
C ASP A 144 -2.27 14.80 2.33
N PRO A 145 -1.54 15.50 3.20
CA PRO A 145 -0.61 14.87 4.14
C PRO A 145 -1.29 14.01 5.21
N GLY A 146 -2.58 14.21 5.48
CA GLY A 146 -3.34 13.54 6.54
C GLY A 146 -4.24 12.40 6.04
N CYS A 147 -4.61 12.41 4.77
CA CYS A 147 -5.54 11.43 4.19
C CYS A 147 -4.96 10.71 2.99
N MET A 148 -5.08 9.38 2.98
CA MET A 148 -4.79 8.59 1.80
C MET A 148 -5.85 8.83 0.73
N LEU A 149 -5.40 9.08 -0.50
CA LEU A 149 -6.30 9.15 -1.64
C LEU A 149 -7.01 7.80 -1.86
N THR A 150 -8.24 7.88 -2.34
CA THR A 150 -9.03 6.71 -2.73
C THR A 150 -9.69 6.92 -4.08
N THR A 151 -10.33 5.88 -4.62
CA THR A 151 -11.19 6.00 -5.81
C THR A 151 -12.40 6.94 -5.61
N ALA A 152 -12.73 7.28 -4.36
CA ALA A 152 -13.70 8.30 -4.00
C ALA A 152 -13.04 9.64 -3.61
N GLY A 153 -11.76 9.86 -3.91
CA GLY A 153 -11.03 11.06 -3.49
C GLY A 153 -10.63 11.08 -2.00
N PHE A 154 -10.07 12.22 -1.57
CA PHE A 154 -9.60 12.42 -0.18
C PHE A 154 -10.73 12.52 0.85
N HIS A 155 -11.94 12.94 0.43
CA HIS A 155 -13.09 13.09 1.33
C HIS A 155 -13.60 11.76 1.91
N SER A 156 -13.05 10.63 1.46
CA SER A 156 -13.26 9.33 2.10
C SER A 156 -12.77 9.32 3.55
N GLY A 157 -11.74 10.10 3.88
CA GLY A 157 -11.16 10.16 5.23
C GLY A 157 -10.42 8.89 5.64
N LEU A 158 -9.91 8.11 4.67
CA LEU A 158 -8.97 7.03 4.96
C LEU A 158 -7.67 7.67 5.47
N PRO A 159 -7.23 7.42 6.72
CA PRO A 159 -5.99 7.99 7.20
C PRO A 159 -4.80 7.44 6.41
N MET A 160 -3.72 8.21 6.36
CA MET A 160 -2.44 7.71 5.84
C MET A 160 -2.01 6.44 6.59
N PRO A 161 -1.41 5.45 5.90
CA PRO A 161 -0.81 4.32 6.57
C PRO A 161 0.30 4.80 7.51
N PRO A 162 0.53 4.10 8.63
CA PRO A 162 1.58 4.49 9.55
C PRO A 162 2.94 4.48 8.84
N PRO A 163 3.82 5.45 9.15
CA PRO A 163 5.19 5.44 8.66
C PRO A 163 5.92 4.18 9.14
N VAL A 164 7.00 3.83 8.45
CA VAL A 164 7.83 2.70 8.84
C VAL A 164 8.60 3.05 10.13
N GLU A 165 8.20 2.49 11.27
CA GLU A 165 8.95 2.62 12.53
C GLU A 165 10.22 1.75 12.52
N GLY A 166 11.34 2.30 13.02
CA GLY A 166 12.37 1.49 13.67
C GLY A 166 13.44 0.78 12.81
N ILE A 167 13.85 1.31 11.65
CA ILE A 167 15.21 1.01 11.16
C ILE A 167 16.17 1.97 11.88
N PRO A 168 17.16 1.51 12.66
CA PRO A 168 18.05 2.40 13.39
C PRO A 168 18.79 3.32 12.40
N GLY A 169 18.60 4.64 12.54
CA GLY A 169 19.28 5.66 11.73
C GLY A 169 18.47 6.92 11.42
N ALA A 170 17.15 6.93 11.60
CA ALA A 170 16.35 8.15 11.41
C ALA A 170 16.05 8.80 12.76
N GLY A 171 17.04 9.48 13.33
CA GLY A 171 16.76 10.53 14.32
C GLY A 171 15.95 11.66 13.66
N PRO A 172 15.21 12.47 14.44
CA PRO A 172 14.59 13.66 13.90
C PRO A 172 15.68 14.56 13.31
N VAL A 173 15.50 15.01 12.07
CA VAL A 173 16.23 16.18 11.57
C VAL A 173 15.80 17.33 12.47
N THR A 174 16.67 17.68 13.40
CA THR A 174 16.57 18.95 14.12
C THR A 174 17.01 20.01 13.12
N SER A 175 16.04 20.76 12.62
CA SER A 175 16.30 22.04 11.96
C SER A 175 16.92 22.97 12.98
N GLU A 176 18.25 23.07 12.99
CA GLU A 176 18.93 24.20 13.64
C GLU A 176 19.01 25.34 12.64
N ASP A 177 17.93 26.12 12.58
CA ASP A 177 18.05 27.54 12.25
C ASP A 177 18.66 28.24 13.47
N GLY A 178 19.94 28.56 13.37
CA GLY A 178 20.69 29.33 14.36
C GLY A 178 21.25 30.59 13.71
N GLU A 179 20.55 31.70 13.94
CA GLU A 179 20.98 33.07 13.67
C GLU A 179 22.42 33.33 14.14
N GLY A 180 23.20 33.99 13.29
CA GLY A 180 24.52 34.53 13.62
C GLY A 180 24.73 35.87 12.94
N GLY A 181 24.05 36.91 13.41
CA GLY A 181 24.39 38.28 13.07
C GLY A 181 25.79 38.63 13.60
N SER A 182 26.62 39.27 12.78
CA SER A 182 27.69 40.12 13.29
C SER A 182 28.07 41.24 12.32
N THR A 183 27.94 42.44 12.87
CA THR A 183 28.30 43.80 12.47
C THR A 183 29.79 44.05 12.19
N GLY A 184 30.06 45.00 11.28
CA GLY A 184 31.27 45.87 11.24
C GLY A 184 32.50 45.26 10.56
N GLN A 185 33.31 45.95 9.75
CA GLN A 185 33.73 47.34 9.80
C GLN A 185 34.28 47.82 8.44
N ARG A 186 34.21 49.14 8.25
CA ARG A 186 34.88 49.92 7.20
C ARG A 186 36.41 49.82 7.31
N LYS A 187 37.09 49.73 6.16
CA LYS A 187 38.12 50.69 5.73
C LYS A 187 38.38 50.56 4.24
#